data_AF-A0A2A6C7H7-F1
#
_entry.id   AF-A0A2A6C7H7-F1
#
_cell.length_a   1.000
_cell.length_b   1.000
_cell.length_c   1.000
_cell.angle_alpha   90.00
_cell.angle_beta   90.00
_cell.angle_gamma   90.00
#
_symmetry.space_group_name_H-M   'P 1'
#
loop_
_entity.id
_entity.type
_entity.pdbx_description
1 polymer ?
#
loop_
_entity_poly.entity_id
_entity_poly.type
_entity_poly.pdbx_seq_one_letter_code
_entity_poly.pdbx_strand_id
1 'polypeptide(L)'
;MDRCRADKLVHSRVLAVLTCIVSGYNMIMVISSVSSSWDIALRSVLFGLHVIAAMSTFSAIGFNIPLLMVPIILVSILTLLVNAVFCVLSITALADGDSFYGSYIRSHHASKGGSGSDSAVRSYAINTAITSGIMVLLNLRSCFVHVTAYRLIKERRYPRLITVSTTSVRSYP
;
A
#
# COMPACT_ATOMS: atom_id res chain seq x y z
N MET A 1 -10.41 -14.25 -24.84
CA MET A 1 -10.19 -12.95 -24.15
C MET A 1 -10.57 -12.99 -22.66
N ASP A 2 -11.54 -13.81 -22.23
CA ASP A 2 -12.03 -13.80 -20.84
C ASP A 2 -11.07 -14.35 -19.78
N ARG A 3 -10.19 -15.31 -20.12
CA ARG A 3 -9.19 -15.84 -19.18
C ARG A 3 -8.22 -14.75 -18.67
N CYS A 4 -7.70 -13.92 -19.58
CA CYS A 4 -6.80 -12.80 -19.23
C CYS A 4 -7.48 -11.76 -18.32
N ARG A 5 -8.80 -11.53 -18.46
CA ARG A 5 -9.57 -10.63 -17.59
C ARG A 5 -9.83 -11.23 -16.20
N ALA A 6 -10.10 -12.53 -16.12
CA ALA A 6 -10.27 -13.24 -14.85
C ALA A 6 -8.98 -13.22 -14.02
N ASP A 7 -7.82 -13.40 -14.67
CA ASP A 7 -6.53 -13.40 -13.99
C ASP A 7 -6.24 -12.06 -13.29
N LYS A 8 -6.61 -10.93 -13.88
CA LYS A 8 -6.38 -9.60 -13.27
C LYS A 8 -7.21 -9.37 -12.01
N LEU A 9 -8.42 -9.94 -11.94
CA LEU A 9 -9.28 -9.85 -10.75
C LEU A 9 -8.75 -10.74 -9.62
N VAL A 10 -8.22 -11.93 -9.95
CA VAL A 10 -7.54 -12.80 -8.98
C VAL A 10 -6.28 -12.11 -8.46
N HIS A 11 -5.45 -11.55 -9.33
CA HIS A 11 -4.26 -10.77 -8.92
C HIS A 11 -4.61 -9.61 -7.99
N SER A 12 -5.73 -8.90 -8.24
CA SER A 12 -6.20 -7.83 -7.36
C SER A 12 -6.48 -8.33 -5.94
N ARG A 13 -7.11 -9.51 -5.79
CA ARG A 13 -7.39 -10.11 -4.47
C ARG A 13 -6.11 -10.55 -3.78
N VAL A 14 -5.22 -11.23 -4.51
CA VAL A 14 -3.93 -11.70 -3.97
C VAL A 14 -3.08 -10.53 -3.49
N LEU A 15 -3.00 -9.44 -4.26
CA LEU A 15 -2.25 -8.25 -3.88
C LEU A 15 -2.86 -7.55 -2.66
N ALA A 16 -4.19 -7.49 -2.54
CA ALA A 16 -4.84 -6.91 -1.37
C ALA A 16 -4.53 -7.71 -0.10
N VAL A 17 -4.57 -9.04 -0.18
CA VAL A 17 -4.20 -9.94 0.93
C VAL A 17 -2.71 -9.80 1.27
N LEU A 18 -1.83 -9.79 0.27
CA LEU A 18 -0.39 -9.64 0.47
C LEU A 18 -0.05 -8.30 1.15
N THR A 19 -0.68 -7.22 0.70
CA THR A 19 -0.50 -5.89 1.32
C THR A 19 -0.96 -5.89 2.78
N CYS A 20 -2.06 -6.58 3.09
CA CYS A 20 -2.53 -6.76 4.47
C CYS A 20 -1.55 -7.56 5.33
N ILE A 21 -0.98 -8.65 4.80
CA ILE A 21 0.01 -9.47 5.51
C ILE A 21 1.27 -8.66 5.80
N VAL A 22 1.80 -7.95 4.81
CA VAL A 22 3.02 -7.13 4.98
C VAL A 22 2.74 -5.96 5.94
N SER A 23 1.58 -5.33 5.86
CA SER A 23 1.18 -4.30 6.83
C SER A 23 1.07 -4.86 8.26
N GLY A 24 0.57 -6.09 8.43
CA GLY A 24 0.52 -6.77 9.73
C GLY A 24 1.91 -7.09 10.27
N TYR A 25 2.80 -7.61 9.43
CA TYR A 25 4.20 -7.83 9.80
C TYR A 25 4.88 -6.53 10.22
N ASN A 26 4.64 -5.45 9.48
CA ASN A 26 5.20 -4.13 9.78
C ASN A 26 4.70 -3.60 11.15
N MET A 27 3.43 -3.83 11.49
CA MET A 27 2.88 -3.50 12.80
C MET A 27 3.52 -4.31 13.93
N ILE A 28 3.71 -5.62 13.74
CA ILE A 28 4.39 -6.50 14.71
C ILE A 28 5.82 -5.99 14.98
N MET A 29 6.55 -5.64 13.93
CA MET A 29 7.91 -5.10 14.04
C MET A 29 7.97 -3.77 14.80
N VAL A 30 6.98 -2.89 14.60
CA VAL A 30 6.93 -1.59 15.30
C VAL A 30 6.59 -1.76 16.79
N ILE A 31 5.70 -2.70 17.11
CA ILE A 31 5.34 -3.03 18.50
C ILE A 31 6.55 -3.66 19.22
N SER A 32 7.29 -4.55 18.55
CA SER A 32 8.45 -5.21 19.15
C SER A 32 9.67 -4.30 19.32
N SER A 33 9.76 -3.21 18.56
CA SER A 33 10.89 -2.26 18.56
C SER A 33 10.74 -1.08 19.51
N VAL A 34 9.81 -1.15 20.48
CA VAL A 34 9.55 -0.09 21.49
C VAL A 34 9.37 1.28 20.82
N SER A 35 8.52 1.33 19.79
CA SER A 35 8.29 2.55 19.03
C SER A 35 7.45 3.56 19.78
N SER A 36 7.58 4.84 19.41
CA SER A 36 6.74 5.91 19.97
C SER A 36 5.25 5.63 19.72
N SER A 37 4.40 6.01 20.68
CA SER A 37 2.95 5.74 20.64
C SER A 37 2.28 6.29 19.38
N TRP A 38 2.79 7.39 18.81
CA TRP A 38 2.24 7.96 17.58
C TRP A 38 2.53 7.08 16.35
N ASP A 39 3.71 6.45 16.26
CA ASP A 39 4.08 5.57 15.14
C ASP A 39 3.25 4.28 15.19
N ILE A 40 3.06 3.73 16.40
CA ILE A 40 2.16 2.60 16.64
C ILE A 40 0.73 2.96 16.20
N ALA A 41 0.21 4.13 16.61
CA ALA A 41 -1.13 4.57 16.26
C ALA A 41 -1.30 4.75 14.74
N LEU A 42 -0.35 5.44 14.09
CA LEU A 42 -0.37 5.67 12.65
C LEU A 42 -0.39 4.35 11.87
N ARG A 43 0.49 3.41 12.22
CA ARG A 43 0.58 2.11 11.54
C ARG A 43 -0.62 1.20 11.83
N SER A 44 -1.22 1.31 13.01
CA SER A 44 -2.47 0.60 13.35
C SER A 44 -3.63 1.10 12.50
N VAL A 45 -3.75 2.42 12.30
CA VAL A 45 -4.76 3.00 11.40
C VAL A 45 -4.55 2.53 9.96
N LEU A 46 -3.32 2.59 9.45
CA LEU A 46 -3.01 2.10 8.11
C LEU A 46 -3.31 0.60 7.95
N PHE A 47 -2.99 -0.21 8.96
CA PHE A 47 -3.33 -1.63 8.97
C PHE A 47 -4.84 -1.86 8.94
N GLY A 48 -5.61 -1.14 9.77
CA GLY A 48 -7.07 -1.21 9.75
C GLY A 48 -7.66 -0.84 8.38
N LEU A 49 -7.12 0.21 7.75
CA LEU A 49 -7.50 0.59 6.39
C LEU A 49 -7.17 -0.51 5.36
N HIS A 50 -6.05 -1.21 5.49
CA HIS A 50 -5.70 -2.34 4.62
C HIS A 50 -6.64 -3.54 4.80
N VAL A 51 -7.06 -3.85 6.02
CA VAL A 51 -8.06 -4.91 6.28
C VAL A 51 -9.37 -4.56 5.61
N ILE A 52 -9.86 -3.32 5.80
CA ILE A 52 -11.10 -2.84 5.17
C ILE A 52 -10.98 -2.85 3.65
N ALA A 53 -9.84 -2.41 3.10
CA ALA A 53 -9.58 -2.41 1.67
C ALA A 53 -9.52 -3.83 1.08
N ALA A 54 -8.93 -4.78 1.81
CA ALA A 54 -8.92 -6.18 1.42
C ALA A 54 -10.34 -6.74 1.36
N MET A 55 -11.12 -6.61 2.43
CA MET A 55 -12.53 -7.04 2.47
C MET A 55 -13.34 -6.38 1.34
N SER A 56 -13.17 -5.08 1.15
CA SER A 56 -13.83 -4.32 0.08
C SER A 56 -13.44 -4.83 -1.31
N THR A 57 -12.20 -5.29 -1.52
CA THR A 57 -11.74 -5.84 -2.80
C THR A 57 -12.49 -7.12 -3.13
N PHE A 58 -12.68 -8.01 -2.14
CA PHE A 58 -13.47 -9.22 -2.31
C PHE A 58 -14.93 -8.90 -2.64
N SER A 59 -15.55 -7.98 -1.89
CA SER A 59 -16.93 -7.55 -2.12
C SER A 59 -17.11 -6.84 -3.48
N ALA A 60 -16.20 -5.94 -3.86
CA ALA A 60 -16.24 -5.23 -5.14
C ALA A 60 -16.24 -6.18 -6.34
N ILE A 61 -15.37 -7.20 -6.29
CA ILE A 61 -15.26 -8.20 -7.36
C ILE A 61 -16.42 -9.20 -7.31
N GLY A 62 -16.81 -9.65 -6.11
CA GLY A 62 -17.89 -10.63 -5.93
C GLY A 62 -19.25 -10.09 -6.38
N PHE A 63 -19.56 -8.85 -6.02
CA PHE A 63 -20.84 -8.20 -6.35
C PHE A 63 -20.79 -7.35 -7.62
N ASN A 64 -19.66 -7.31 -8.35
CA ASN A 64 -19.44 -6.44 -9.51
C ASN A 64 -19.80 -4.96 -9.23
N ILE A 65 -19.32 -4.41 -8.11
CA ILE A 65 -19.55 -3.02 -7.70
C ILE A 65 -18.27 -2.21 -7.90
N PRO A 66 -18.13 -1.46 -9.01
CA PRO A 66 -16.88 -0.74 -9.32
C PRO A 66 -16.61 0.40 -8.34
N LEU A 67 -17.65 1.03 -7.76
CA LEU A 67 -17.47 2.13 -6.80
C LEU A 67 -16.71 1.72 -5.54
N LEU A 68 -16.80 0.46 -5.12
CA LEU A 68 -16.03 -0.06 -3.97
C LEU A 68 -14.52 -0.13 -4.25
N MET A 69 -14.08 -0.07 -5.51
CA MET A 69 -12.65 -0.01 -5.86
C MET A 69 -12.02 1.37 -5.63
N VAL A 70 -12.81 2.44 -5.63
CA VAL A 70 -12.31 3.82 -5.42
C VAL A 70 -11.65 3.98 -4.05
N PRO A 71 -12.31 3.65 -2.91
CA PRO A 71 -11.66 3.77 -1.60
C PRO A 71 -10.44 2.85 -1.46
N ILE A 72 -10.43 1.68 -2.12
CA ILE A 72 -9.27 0.77 -2.12
C ILE A 72 -8.06 1.43 -2.77
N ILE A 73 -8.25 2.04 -3.95
CA ILE A 73 -7.20 2.77 -4.66
C ILE A 73 -6.69 3.95 -3.83
N LEU A 74 -7.60 4.71 -3.19
CA LEU A 74 -7.22 5.83 -2.33
C LEU A 74 -6.37 5.38 -1.14
N VAL A 75 -6.76 4.28 -0.48
CA VAL A 75 -5.96 3.69 0.61
C VAL A 75 -4.58 3.27 0.09
N SER A 76 -4.49 2.60 -1.06
CA SER A 76 -3.19 2.23 -1.65
C SER A 76 -2.30 3.43 -1.94
N ILE A 77 -2.86 4.52 -2.46
CA ILE A 77 -2.12 5.77 -2.73
C ILE A 77 -1.65 6.42 -1.42
N LEU A 78 -2.53 6.52 -0.42
CA LEU A 78 -2.19 7.09 0.88
C LEU A 78 -1.06 6.29 1.54
N THR A 79 -1.17 4.97 1.58
CA THR A 79 -0.14 4.09 2.12
C THR A 79 1.16 4.22 1.34
N LEU A 80 1.10 4.30 0.00
CA LEU A 80 2.28 4.51 -0.84
C LEU A 80 3.02 5.80 -0.44
N LEU A 81 2.30 6.91 -0.30
CA LEU A 81 2.90 8.20 0.07
C LEU A 81 3.54 8.15 1.45
N VAL A 82 2.83 7.61 2.45
CA VAL A 82 3.35 7.51 3.82
C VAL A 82 4.61 6.62 3.86
N ASN A 83 4.59 5.45 3.22
CA ASN A 83 5.75 4.56 3.21
C ASN A 83 6.90 5.12 2.36
N ALA A 84 6.63 5.90 1.31
CA ALA A 84 7.68 6.60 0.57
C ALA A 84 8.39 7.63 1.46
N VAL A 85 7.65 8.42 2.24
CA VAL A 85 8.22 9.37 3.21
C VAL A 85 9.07 8.63 4.24
N PHE A 86 8.56 7.56 4.86
CA PHE A 86 9.35 6.76 5.81
C PHE A 86 10.60 6.15 5.19
N CYS A 87 10.54 5.69 3.94
CA CYS A 87 11.68 5.16 3.23
C CYS A 87 12.77 6.23 3.04
N VAL A 88 12.39 7.44 2.59
CA VAL A 88 13.32 8.56 2.42
C VAL A 88 13.92 9.00 3.77
N LEU A 89 13.10 9.09 4.82
CA LEU A 89 13.56 9.41 6.17
C LEU A 89 14.54 8.36 6.70
N SER A 90 14.28 7.08 6.47
CA SER A 90 15.20 6.01 6.87
C SER A 90 16.51 6.04 6.07
N ILE A 91 16.48 6.26 4.77
CA ILE A 91 17.69 6.37 3.93
C ILE A 91 18.54 7.57 4.37
N THR A 92 17.90 8.72 4.64
CA THR A 92 18.62 9.91 5.14
C THR A 92 19.24 9.67 6.51
N ALA A 93 18.56 8.98 7.42
CA ALA A 93 19.14 8.58 8.71
C ALA A 93 20.30 7.57 8.58
N LEU A 94 20.34 6.77 7.51
CA LEU A 94 21.47 5.87 7.22
C LEU A 94 22.67 6.60 6.62
N ALA A 95 22.42 7.66 5.84
CA ALA A 95 23.47 8.49 5.26
C ALA A 95 24.06 9.47 6.29
N ASP A 96 23.21 10.02 7.16
CA ASP A 96 23.57 10.97 8.21
C ASP A 96 22.78 10.65 9.50
N GLY A 97 23.49 10.11 10.49
CA GLY A 97 22.91 9.74 11.78
C GLY A 97 22.44 10.93 12.62
N ASP A 98 22.92 12.14 12.31
CA ASP A 98 22.53 13.37 13.01
C ASP A 98 21.39 14.11 12.30
N SER A 99 20.89 13.58 11.19
CA SER A 99 19.66 14.03 10.54
C SER A 99 18.46 14.08 11.51
N PHE A 100 17.44 14.87 11.18
CA PHE A 100 16.22 14.99 12.01
C PHE A 100 15.64 13.62 12.41
N TYR A 101 15.58 12.68 11.45
CA TYR A 101 15.06 11.34 11.72
C TYR A 101 16.04 10.46 12.48
N GLY A 102 17.35 10.57 12.23
CA GLY A 102 18.38 9.87 13.02
C GLY A 102 18.37 10.30 14.49
N SER A 103 18.29 11.60 14.75
CA SER A 103 18.12 12.19 16.08
C SER A 103 16.81 11.77 16.76
N TYR A 104 15.72 11.69 16.00
CA TYR A 104 14.45 11.15 16.50
C TYR A 104 14.57 9.67 16.92
N ILE A 105 15.21 8.82 16.10
CA ILE A 105 15.42 7.41 16.45
C ILE A 105 16.31 7.31 17.69
N ARG A 106 17.39 8.09 17.77
CA ARG A 106 18.32 8.07 18.91
C ARG A 106 17.61 8.43 20.22
N SER A 107 16.76 9.46 20.21
CA SER A 107 16.02 9.90 21.40
C SER A 107 14.91 8.92 21.85
N HIS A 108 14.22 8.29 20.90
CA HIS A 108 13.04 7.46 21.21
C HIS A 108 13.31 5.95 21.22
N HIS A 109 14.38 5.47 20.59
CA HIS A 109 14.68 4.04 20.46
C HIS A 109 16.04 3.62 21.02
N ALA A 110 17.04 4.52 21.08
CA ALA A 110 18.38 4.16 21.57
C ALA A 110 18.56 4.29 23.10
N SER A 111 17.61 4.90 23.81
CA SER A 111 17.73 5.20 25.25
C SER A 111 17.45 4.03 26.21
N LYS A 112 17.15 2.82 25.71
CA LYS A 112 16.71 1.67 26.55
C LYS A 112 17.60 0.42 26.58
N GLY A 113 18.79 0.42 25.98
CA GLY A 113 19.70 -0.74 26.05
C GLY A 113 21.15 -0.38 25.74
N GLY A 114 22.05 -0.70 26.67
CA GLY A 114 23.44 -0.25 26.67
C GLY A 114 24.31 -0.69 25.49
N SER A 115 25.42 0.07 25.35
CA SER A 115 26.54 -0.10 24.42
C SER A 115 26.19 -0.12 22.92
N GLY A 116 26.07 1.07 22.33
CA GLY A 116 26.03 1.26 20.87
C GLY A 116 24.82 2.03 20.37
N SER A 117 24.62 3.28 20.82
CA SER A 117 23.57 4.18 20.32
C SER A 117 23.42 4.14 18.79
N ASP A 118 24.55 4.13 18.09
CA ASP A 118 24.55 4.24 16.64
C ASP A 118 24.25 2.91 15.93
N SER A 119 24.55 1.75 16.55
CA SER A 119 24.21 0.45 15.97
C SER A 119 22.70 0.15 16.08
N ALA A 120 22.05 0.59 17.17
CA ALA A 120 20.62 0.50 17.35
C ALA A 120 19.86 1.41 16.37
N VAL A 121 20.33 2.66 16.20
CA VAL A 121 19.75 3.61 15.23
C VAL A 121 19.87 3.06 13.81
N ARG A 122 21.04 2.56 13.43
CA ARG A 122 21.28 1.99 12.09
C ARG A 122 20.44 0.75 11.84
N SER A 123 20.30 -0.15 12.82
CA SER A 123 19.48 -1.36 12.68
C SER A 123 18.00 -1.03 12.51
N TYR A 124 17.49 -0.07 13.28
CA TYR A 124 16.11 0.41 13.14
C TYR A 124 15.89 1.08 11.77
N ALA A 125 16.81 1.96 11.35
CA ALA A 125 16.72 2.64 10.06
C ALA A 125 16.78 1.66 8.87
N ILE A 126 17.62 0.62 8.92
CA ILE A 126 17.65 -0.46 7.91
C ILE A 126 16.30 -1.18 7.86
N ASN A 127 15.78 -1.62 9.00
CA ASN A 127 14.50 -2.34 9.05
C ASN A 127 13.35 -1.49 8.52
N THR A 128 13.29 -0.22 8.91
CA THR A 128 12.25 0.71 8.43
C THR A 128 12.41 1.01 6.94
N ALA A 129 13.64 1.14 6.42
CA ALA A 129 13.88 1.30 4.99
C ALA A 129 13.42 0.07 4.18
N ILE A 130 13.77 -1.14 4.62
CA ILE A 130 13.40 -2.39 3.93
C ILE A 130 11.88 -2.58 3.92
N THR A 131 11.25 -2.48 5.10
CA THR A 131 9.80 -2.69 5.24
C THR A 131 9.00 -1.63 4.46
N SER A 132 9.39 -0.36 4.57
CA SER A 132 8.75 0.73 3.83
C SER A 132 8.98 0.60 2.32
N GLY A 133 10.18 0.19 1.89
CA GLY A 133 10.50 -0.05 0.49
C GLY A 133 9.66 -1.17 -0.13
N ILE A 134 9.52 -2.31 0.57
CA ILE A 134 8.63 -3.40 0.14
C ILE A 134 7.18 -2.92 0.04
N MET A 135 6.71 -2.16 1.04
CA MET A 135 5.36 -1.59 1.02
C MET A 135 5.15 -0.63 -0.15
N VAL A 136 6.14 0.19 -0.50
CA VAL A 136 6.07 1.08 -1.68
C VAL A 136 5.92 0.27 -2.96
N LEU A 137 6.77 -0.74 -3.17
CA LEU A 137 6.72 -1.57 -4.38
C LEU A 137 5.38 -2.32 -4.50
N LEU A 138 4.89 -2.86 -3.39
CA LEU A 138 3.59 -3.54 -3.35
C LEU A 138 2.44 -2.59 -3.62
N ASN A 139 2.38 -1.43 -2.97
CA ASN A 139 1.29 -0.47 -3.17
C ASN A 139 1.32 0.15 -4.57
N LEU A 140 2.49 0.35 -5.17
CA LEU A 140 2.62 0.80 -6.56
C LEU A 140 2.00 -0.24 -7.51
N ARG A 141 2.33 -1.52 -7.31
CA ARG A 141 1.75 -2.62 -8.09
C ARG A 141 0.25 -2.77 -7.86
N SER A 142 -0.19 -2.69 -6.61
CA SER A 142 -1.60 -2.75 -6.20
C SER A 142 -2.41 -1.65 -6.87
N CYS A 143 -1.91 -0.41 -6.91
CA CYS A 143 -2.59 0.70 -7.60
C CYS A 143 -2.85 0.38 -9.07
N PHE A 144 -1.84 -0.08 -9.80
CA PHE A 144 -1.99 -0.43 -11.21
C PHE A 144 -3.04 -1.54 -11.41
N VAL A 145 -2.99 -2.58 -10.58
CA VAL A 145 -3.91 -3.72 -10.68
C VAL A 145 -5.34 -3.34 -10.27
N HIS A 146 -5.52 -2.57 -9.20
CA HIS A 146 -6.84 -2.10 -8.75
C HIS A 146 -7.49 -1.15 -9.75
N VAL A 147 -6.73 -0.23 -10.36
CA VAL A 147 -7.22 0.62 -11.46
C VAL A 147 -7.67 -0.23 -12.65
N THR A 148 -6.90 -1.26 -13.00
CA THR A 148 -7.27 -2.19 -14.08
C THR A 148 -8.54 -2.97 -13.72
N ALA A 149 -8.63 -3.49 -12.50
CA ALA A 149 -9.81 -4.19 -12.00
C ALA A 149 -11.05 -3.30 -11.98
N TYR A 150 -10.92 -2.04 -11.56
CA TYR A 150 -11.98 -1.03 -11.62
C TYR A 150 -12.51 -0.86 -13.05
N ARG A 151 -11.62 -0.66 -14.03
CA ARG A 151 -11.99 -0.52 -15.45
C ARG A 151 -12.73 -1.75 -15.96
N LEU A 152 -12.22 -2.95 -15.67
CA LEU A 152 -12.85 -4.21 -16.08
C LEU A 152 -14.25 -4.40 -15.48
N ILE A 153 -14.44 -4.11 -14.19
CA ILE A 153 -15.75 -4.23 -13.54
C ILE A 153 -16.72 -3.18 -14.08
N LYS A 154 -16.24 -1.96 -14.33
CA LYS A 154 -17.04 -0.88 -14.94
C LYS A 154 -17.52 -1.26 -16.34
N GLU A 155 -16.64 -1.79 -17.18
CA GLU A 155 -16.97 -2.28 -18.53
C GLU A 155 -18.02 -3.40 -18.50
N ARG A 156 -17.92 -4.34 -17.55
CA ARG A 156 -18.91 -5.42 -17.37
C ARG A 156 -20.28 -4.91 -16.95
N ARG A 157 -20.33 -3.89 -16.08
CA ARG A 157 -21.58 -3.34 -15.55
C ARG A 157 -22.30 -2.39 -16.52
N TYR A 158 -21.54 -1.70 -17.39
CA TYR A 158 -22.08 -0.74 -18.36
C TYR A 158 -21.61 -1.04 -19.79
N PRO A 159 -21.97 -2.20 -20.38
CA PRO A 159 -21.51 -2.59 -21.70
C PRO A 159 -22.01 -1.67 -22.83
N ARG A 160 -23.13 -0.95 -22.63
CA ARG A 160 -23.81 -0.17 -23.68
C ARG A 160 -23.24 1.22 -23.95
N LEU A 161 -22.33 1.74 -23.12
CA LEU A 161 -21.74 3.07 -23.33
C LEU A 161 -20.51 3.07 -24.27
N ILE A 162 -19.98 1.90 -24.62
CA ILE A 162 -18.78 1.77 -25.47
C ILE A 162 -19.16 1.41 -26.92
N THR A 163 -20.30 0.76 -27.13
CA THR A 163 -20.74 0.34 -28.48
C THR A 163 -21.42 1.45 -29.28
N VAL A 164 -21.85 2.55 -28.66
CA VAL A 164 -22.51 3.67 -29.38
C VAL A 164 -21.48 4.57 -30.08
N SER A 165 -20.21 4.49 -29.70
CA SER A 165 -19.14 5.32 -30.29
C SER A 165 -18.58 4.77 -31.60
N THR A 166 -18.89 3.52 -31.97
CA THR A 166 -18.27 2.85 -33.14
C THR A 166 -19.26 2.51 -34.27
N THR A 167 -20.56 2.73 -34.09
CA THR A 167 -21.57 2.46 -35.12
C THR A 167 -22.09 3.69 -35.87
N SER A 168 -21.65 4.91 -35.55
CA SER A 168 -22.11 6.12 -36.26
C SER A 168 -21.27 6.53 -37.49
N VAL A 169 -20.25 5.74 -37.88
CA VAL A 169 -19.38 6.07 -39.04
C VAL A 169 -19.38 4.94 -40.06
N ARG A 170 -20.55 4.52 -40.57
CA ARG A 170 -20.65 3.80 -41.85
C ARG A 170 -22.08 3.77 -42.39
N SER A 171 -22.57 4.92 -42.80
CA SER A 171 -23.65 5.01 -43.80
C SER A 171 -23.69 6.41 -44.36
N TYR A 172 -22.92 6.65 -45.42
CA TYR A 172 -23.30 7.60 -46.45
C TYR A 172 -23.15 6.91 -47.82
N PRO A 173 -24.10 7.15 -48.74
CA PRO A 173 -24.33 6.37 -49.95
C PRO A 173 -23.18 6.44 -50.97
#